data_AF-A0A2V9CK24-F1
#
_entry.id   AF-A0A2V9CK24-F1
#
_cell.length_a   1.000
_cell.length_b   1.000
_cell.length_c   1.000
_cell.angle_alpha   90.00
_cell.angle_beta   90.00
_cell.angle_gamma   90.00
#
_symmetry.space_group_name_H-M   'P 1'
#
loop_
_entity.id
_entity.type
_entity.pdbx_description
1 polymer ?
#
loop_
_entity_poly.entity_id
_entity_poly.type
_entity_poly.pdbx_seq_one_letter_code
_entity_poly.pdbx_strand_id
1 'polypeptide(L)'
;MPKTIRRRTLITSPLAWQMTAAPVAPPLIPVLPERGGTQLRAPRGVVLVDTREQIPFDFSGFAEWFSGVEKRALALGDYTVAGLEDMCVVERKDLADLVHSFTAERSVFIERLRRMSSCPHRLLVITAALSQVKSPYPHSGVNPNRILQSLIAVLAGLGVPFVTTETHELGEEIVASYLYQIHLYNWLDKNDHGRFLADNDL
;
A
#
# COMPACT_ATOMS: atom_id res chain seq x y z
N MET A 1 5.45 52.21 -25.93
CA MET A 1 6.44 51.45 -25.13
C MET A 1 5.72 50.45 -24.24
N PRO A 2 5.93 49.13 -24.37
CA PRO A 2 5.27 48.17 -23.49
C PRO A 2 6.07 48.01 -22.19
N LYS A 3 5.39 48.09 -21.05
CA LYS A 3 5.97 47.85 -19.72
C LYS A 3 6.26 46.36 -19.56
N THR A 4 7.54 46.02 -19.39
CA THR A 4 7.99 44.68 -19.03
C THR A 4 7.51 44.33 -17.62
N ILE A 5 6.52 43.45 -17.51
CA ILE A 5 6.10 42.90 -16.22
C ILE A 5 7.17 41.89 -15.78
N ARG A 6 8.01 42.28 -14.82
CA ARG A 6 8.87 41.34 -14.10
C ARG A 6 7.98 40.38 -13.31
N ARG A 7 7.91 39.12 -13.75
CA ARG A 7 7.38 38.02 -12.93
C ARG A 7 8.21 37.95 -11.65
N ARG A 8 7.63 38.31 -10.51
CA ARG A 8 8.15 37.94 -9.19
C ARG A 8 8.15 36.40 -9.13
N THR A 9 9.33 35.81 -9.04
CA THR A 9 9.51 34.42 -8.63
C THR A 9 8.98 34.30 -7.21
N LEU A 10 7.77 33.76 -7.06
CA LEU A 10 7.26 33.33 -5.77
C LEU A 10 8.13 32.16 -5.32
N ILE A 11 9.01 32.44 -4.36
CA ILE A 11 9.77 31.49 -3.52
C ILE A 11 10.51 30.42 -4.35
N THR A 12 11.78 30.66 -4.63
CA THR A 12 12.71 29.57 -4.92
C THR A 12 12.59 28.51 -3.84
N SER A 13 12.23 27.28 -4.22
CA SER A 13 12.22 26.11 -3.33
C SER A 13 13.51 26.14 -2.51
N PRO A 14 13.45 26.09 -1.17
CA PRO A 14 14.65 26.08 -0.36
C PRO A 14 15.51 24.91 -0.82
N LEU A 15 16.62 25.23 -1.48
CA LEU A 15 17.59 24.28 -1.94
C LEU A 15 18.01 23.41 -0.75
N ALA A 16 17.88 22.09 -0.96
CA ALA A 16 18.38 21.01 -0.12
C ALA A 16 17.62 20.75 1.21
N TRP A 17 16.35 20.35 1.12
CA TRP A 17 15.90 19.24 1.97
C TRP A 17 16.49 17.95 1.39
N GLN A 18 17.77 17.70 1.63
CA GLN A 18 18.34 16.39 1.36
C GLN A 18 17.63 15.39 2.26
N MET A 19 16.91 14.44 1.66
CA MET A 19 16.28 13.35 2.36
C MET A 19 17.38 12.35 2.75
N THR A 20 17.91 12.46 3.97
CA THR A 20 18.70 11.38 4.56
C THR A 20 17.71 10.36 5.13
N ALA A 21 17.33 9.38 4.33
CA ALA A 21 16.46 8.29 4.78
C ALA A 21 17.30 7.17 5.41
N ALA A 22 16.98 6.79 6.63
CA ALA A 22 17.58 5.66 7.34
C ALA A 22 16.45 4.88 8.06
N PRO A 23 15.70 4.04 7.32
CA PRO A 23 14.63 3.26 7.92
C PRO A 23 15.19 2.31 9.00
N VAL A 24 14.44 2.16 10.09
CA VAL A 24 14.74 1.20 11.15
C VAL A 24 14.07 -0.15 10.85
N ALA A 25 14.50 -1.20 11.54
CA ALA A 25 13.87 -2.51 11.39
C ALA A 25 12.40 -2.51 11.89
N PRO A 26 11.53 -3.35 11.31
CA PRO A 26 10.16 -3.53 11.78
C PRO A 26 10.12 -3.95 13.25
N PRO A 27 9.06 -3.60 14.00
CA PRO A 27 8.91 -4.05 15.37
C PRO A 27 8.62 -5.56 15.43
N LEU A 28 9.20 -6.25 16.41
CA LEU A 28 8.98 -7.70 16.59
C LEU A 28 7.52 -8.02 16.93
N ILE A 29 6.84 -7.14 17.66
CA ILE A 29 5.45 -7.31 18.10
C ILE A 29 4.60 -6.25 17.38
N PRO A 30 3.47 -6.62 16.77
CA PRO A 30 2.59 -5.65 16.12
C PRO A 30 1.85 -4.80 17.17
N VAL A 31 1.12 -3.79 16.72
CA VAL A 31 0.20 -3.04 17.61
C VAL A 31 -0.85 -4.01 18.16
N LEU A 32 -0.92 -4.15 19.48
CA LEU A 32 -1.85 -5.03 20.16
C LEU A 32 -3.06 -4.23 20.67
N PRO A 33 -4.29 -4.73 20.49
CA PRO A 33 -5.50 -4.04 20.95
C PRO A 33 -5.59 -3.98 22.48
N GLU A 34 -6.00 -2.84 23.03
CA GLU A 34 -6.31 -2.68 24.46
C GLU A 34 -7.76 -2.24 24.66
N ARG A 35 -8.46 -2.81 25.65
CA ARG A 35 -9.78 -2.32 26.10
C ARG A 35 -9.79 -2.16 27.61
N GLY A 36 -9.94 -0.93 28.08
CA GLY A 36 -10.04 -0.62 29.51
C GLY A 36 -8.83 -1.06 30.34
N GLY A 37 -7.61 -0.93 29.80
CA GLY A 37 -6.37 -1.37 30.46
C GLY A 37 -6.08 -2.86 30.36
N THR A 38 -6.89 -3.63 29.62
CA THR A 38 -6.65 -5.05 29.36
C THR A 38 -6.28 -5.27 27.91
N GLN A 39 -5.09 -5.83 27.69
CA GLN A 39 -4.65 -6.24 26.36
C GLN A 39 -5.48 -7.44 25.88
N LEU A 40 -6.09 -7.32 24.70
CA LEU A 40 -6.83 -8.41 24.08
C LEU A 40 -5.88 -9.30 23.29
N ARG A 41 -6.13 -10.62 23.32
CA ARG A 41 -5.37 -11.61 22.56
C ARG A 41 -6.17 -12.09 21.36
N ALA A 42 -6.06 -11.36 20.25
CA ALA A 42 -6.62 -11.80 18.98
C ALA A 42 -5.81 -12.98 18.40
N PRO A 43 -6.45 -13.94 17.74
CA PRO A 43 -5.73 -14.98 17.00
C PRO A 43 -4.97 -14.36 15.84
N ARG A 44 -3.78 -14.90 15.53
CA ARG A 44 -3.00 -14.50 14.35
C ARG A 44 -3.65 -15.04 13.07
N GLY A 45 -3.64 -14.25 12.01
CA GLY A 45 -4.17 -14.66 10.69
C GLY A 45 -3.14 -15.42 9.87
N VAL A 46 -3.59 -16.07 8.79
CA VAL A 46 -2.71 -16.65 7.76
C VAL A 46 -2.69 -15.72 6.56
N VAL A 47 -1.51 -15.29 6.12
CA VAL A 47 -1.34 -14.49 4.90
C VAL A 47 -1.49 -15.40 3.69
N LEU A 48 -2.32 -15.01 2.74
CA LEU A 48 -2.40 -15.68 1.44
C LEU A 48 -1.64 -14.85 0.40
N VAL A 49 -0.76 -15.51 -0.34
CA VAL A 49 0.06 -14.92 -1.41
C VAL A 49 -0.36 -15.52 -2.74
N ASP A 50 -0.62 -14.67 -3.73
CA ASP A 50 -0.98 -15.13 -5.08
C ASP A 50 0.16 -15.92 -5.72
N THR A 51 -0.16 -17.08 -6.28
CA THR A 51 0.84 -17.97 -6.91
C THR A 51 1.50 -17.39 -8.16
N ARG A 52 0.94 -16.34 -8.77
CA ARG A 52 1.47 -15.71 -9.99
C ARG A 52 2.47 -14.60 -9.68
N GLU A 53 2.50 -14.10 -8.43
CA GLU A 53 3.46 -13.09 -8.00
C GLU A 53 4.88 -13.67 -8.08
N GLN A 54 5.71 -13.10 -8.95
CA GLN A 54 7.04 -13.64 -9.27
C GLN A 54 8.06 -13.39 -8.18
N ILE A 55 7.98 -12.21 -7.54
CA ILE A 55 8.91 -11.77 -6.50
C ILE A 55 8.10 -11.42 -5.26
N PRO A 56 7.42 -12.39 -4.62
CA PRO A 56 6.53 -12.10 -3.51
C PRO A 56 7.31 -11.60 -2.30
N PHE A 57 6.64 -10.85 -1.45
CA PHE A 57 7.09 -10.61 -0.08
C PHE A 57 7.17 -11.94 0.70
N ASP A 58 8.16 -12.06 1.58
CA ASP A 58 8.49 -13.33 2.25
C ASP A 58 7.68 -13.53 3.55
N PHE A 59 7.38 -12.44 4.26
CA PHE A 59 6.70 -12.36 5.55
C PHE A 59 7.36 -13.14 6.70
N SER A 60 8.52 -13.78 6.50
CA SER A 60 9.20 -14.57 7.54
C SER A 60 9.63 -13.73 8.74
N GLY A 61 9.93 -12.44 8.54
CA GLY A 61 10.23 -11.47 9.59
C GLY A 61 9.03 -11.13 10.50
N PHE A 62 7.82 -11.57 10.14
CA PHE A 62 6.55 -11.23 10.80
C PHE A 62 5.89 -12.46 11.45
N ALA A 63 6.67 -13.45 11.88
CA ALA A 63 6.17 -14.68 12.52
C ALA A 63 5.35 -14.45 13.81
N GLU A 64 5.57 -13.32 14.50
CA GLU A 64 4.76 -12.93 15.66
C GLU A 64 3.43 -12.25 15.29
N TRP A 65 3.26 -11.87 14.03
CA TRP A 65 2.08 -11.16 13.52
C TRP A 65 1.09 -12.14 12.88
N PHE A 66 1.61 -13.17 12.21
CA PHE A 66 0.83 -14.16 11.47
C PHE A 66 1.07 -15.58 11.98
N SER A 67 0.08 -16.45 11.87
CA SER A 67 0.24 -17.88 12.18
C SER A 67 0.87 -18.67 11.04
N GLY A 68 0.99 -18.07 9.85
CA GLY A 68 1.63 -18.69 8.69
C GLY A 68 1.40 -17.89 7.40
N VAL A 69 2.02 -18.38 6.33
CA VAL A 69 1.92 -17.86 4.96
C VAL A 69 1.59 -19.03 4.03
N GLU A 70 0.58 -18.88 3.18
CA GLU A 70 0.19 -19.88 2.19
C GLU A 70 0.19 -19.28 0.78
N LYS A 71 0.76 -20.02 -0.18
CA LYS A 71 0.63 -19.67 -1.61
C LYS A 71 -0.65 -20.26 -2.17
N ARG A 72 -1.49 -19.44 -2.79
CA ARG A 72 -2.77 -19.85 -3.40
C ARG A 72 -3.05 -19.01 -4.64
N ALA A 73 -3.73 -19.56 -5.64
CA ALA A 73 -4.25 -18.74 -6.73
C ALA A 73 -5.42 -17.88 -6.22
N LEU A 74 -5.24 -16.56 -6.19
CA LEU A 74 -6.25 -15.60 -5.75
C LEU A 74 -7.11 -15.13 -6.93
N ALA A 75 -8.38 -14.86 -6.67
CA ALA A 75 -9.29 -14.33 -7.69
C ALA A 75 -8.98 -12.87 -8.06
N LEU A 76 -8.34 -12.13 -7.15
CA LEU A 76 -8.00 -10.72 -7.26
C LEU A 76 -6.85 -10.36 -6.30
N GLY A 77 -5.94 -9.49 -6.73
CA GLY A 77 -4.81 -9.02 -5.93
C GLY A 77 -3.70 -10.06 -5.80
N ASP A 78 -2.66 -9.63 -5.07
CA ASP A 78 -1.44 -10.40 -4.84
C ASP A 78 -1.36 -10.89 -3.39
N TYR A 79 -2.03 -10.20 -2.44
CA TYR A 79 -2.05 -10.59 -1.03
C TYR A 79 -3.44 -10.40 -0.40
N THR A 80 -3.77 -11.27 0.55
CA THR A 80 -4.95 -11.16 1.42
C THR A 80 -4.74 -11.97 2.71
N VAL A 81 -5.76 -12.09 3.55
CA VAL A 81 -5.78 -12.95 4.76
C VAL A 81 -6.78 -14.08 4.55
N ALA A 82 -6.43 -15.30 4.96
CA ALA A 82 -7.31 -16.46 4.87
C ALA A 82 -8.64 -16.22 5.59
N GLY A 83 -9.76 -16.50 4.91
CA GLY A 83 -11.11 -16.23 5.39
C GLY A 83 -11.59 -14.79 5.15
N LEU A 84 -10.76 -13.92 4.56
CA LEU A 84 -11.07 -12.53 4.20
C LEU A 84 -10.85 -12.24 2.72
N GLU A 85 -10.76 -13.25 1.85
CA GLU A 85 -10.45 -13.10 0.42
C GLU A 85 -11.45 -12.18 -0.32
N ASP A 86 -12.73 -12.17 0.09
CA ASP A 86 -13.76 -11.29 -0.49
C ASP A 86 -13.79 -9.88 0.15
N MET A 87 -13.09 -9.70 1.27
CA MET A 87 -13.15 -8.51 2.13
C MET A 87 -11.87 -7.68 2.13
N CYS A 88 -10.73 -8.32 1.86
CA CYS A 88 -9.41 -7.72 1.84
C CYS A 88 -8.66 -8.07 0.55
N VAL A 89 -8.11 -7.06 -0.11
CA VAL A 89 -7.27 -7.22 -1.29
C VAL A 89 -6.11 -6.23 -1.27
N VAL A 90 -4.91 -6.74 -1.48
CA VAL A 90 -3.72 -5.92 -1.73
C VAL A 90 -3.17 -6.27 -3.10
N GLU A 91 -3.02 -5.26 -3.95
CA GLU A 91 -2.28 -5.36 -5.21
C GLU A 91 -0.93 -4.67 -5.03
N ARG A 92 0.15 -5.26 -5.50
CA ARG A 92 1.48 -4.68 -5.50
C ARG A 92 1.94 -4.42 -6.94
N LYS A 93 2.62 -3.30 -7.15
CA LYS A 93 3.37 -3.03 -8.39
C LYS A 93 4.72 -2.42 -8.10
N ASP A 94 5.75 -2.85 -8.81
CA ASP A 94 6.98 -2.07 -8.89
C ASP A 94 6.83 -0.89 -9.86
N LEU A 95 7.87 -0.07 -10.01
CA LEU A 95 7.82 1.09 -10.90
C LEU A 95 7.60 0.71 -12.37
N ALA A 96 8.26 -0.35 -12.84
CA ALA A 96 8.19 -0.75 -14.25
C ALA A 96 6.79 -1.29 -14.57
N ASP A 97 6.26 -2.16 -13.72
CA ASP A 97 4.93 -2.73 -13.83
C ASP A 97 3.86 -1.67 -13.70
N LEU A 98 4.03 -0.68 -12.82
CA LEU A 98 3.10 0.45 -12.68
C LEU A 98 3.02 1.25 -13.99
N VAL A 99 4.17 1.63 -14.55
CA VAL A 99 4.23 2.39 -15.80
C VAL A 99 3.63 1.58 -16.94
N HIS A 100 3.98 0.29 -17.03
CA HIS A 100 3.42 -0.62 -18.04
C HIS A 100 1.90 -0.75 -17.92
N SER A 101 1.41 -0.95 -16.69
CA SER A 101 -0.01 -1.14 -16.40
C SER A 101 -0.84 0.09 -16.73
N PHE A 102 -0.34 1.31 -16.54
CA PHE A 102 -1.07 2.52 -16.90
C PHE A 102 -0.97 2.93 -18.38
N THR A 103 -0.16 2.20 -19.16
CA THR A 103 0.12 2.52 -20.56
C THR A 103 -0.28 1.37 -21.48
N ALA A 104 0.53 0.32 -21.58
CA ALA A 104 0.30 -0.81 -22.47
C ALA A 104 -0.91 -1.67 -22.06
N GLU A 105 -1.08 -1.92 -20.76
CA GLU A 105 -2.15 -2.79 -20.23
C GLU A 105 -3.27 -2.02 -19.53
N ARG A 106 -3.46 -0.75 -19.91
CA ARG A 106 -4.34 0.18 -19.21
C ARG A 106 -5.76 -0.33 -19.01
N SER A 107 -6.38 -0.92 -20.02
CA SER A 107 -7.76 -1.42 -19.91
C SER A 107 -7.87 -2.54 -18.89
N VAL A 108 -6.93 -3.49 -18.89
CA VAL A 108 -6.88 -4.63 -17.97
C VAL A 108 -6.66 -4.14 -16.53
N PHE A 109 -5.72 -3.23 -16.34
CA PHE A 109 -5.40 -2.73 -15.01
C PHE A 109 -6.54 -1.88 -14.43
N ILE A 110 -7.16 -1.00 -15.22
CA ILE A 110 -8.31 -0.21 -14.76
C ILE A 110 -9.49 -1.12 -14.39
N GLU A 111 -9.73 -2.20 -15.14
CA GLU A 111 -10.79 -3.15 -14.79
C GLU A 111 -10.48 -3.90 -13.49
N ARG A 112 -9.22 -4.30 -13.30
CA ARG A 112 -8.76 -4.87 -12.02
C ARG A 112 -8.99 -3.91 -10.86
N LEU A 113 -8.63 -2.64 -11.00
CA LEU A 113 -8.84 -1.61 -9.97
C LEU A 113 -10.32 -1.37 -9.66
N ARG A 114 -11.22 -1.45 -10.65
CA ARG A 114 -12.67 -1.40 -10.42
C ARG A 114 -13.18 -2.59 -9.63
N ARG A 115 -12.64 -3.79 -9.88
CA ARG A 115 -12.95 -4.97 -9.06
C ARG A 115 -12.44 -4.79 -7.64
N MET A 116 -11.24 -4.23 -7.46
CA MET A 116 -10.76 -3.88 -6.11
C MET A 116 -11.67 -2.84 -5.45
N SER A 117 -12.24 -1.89 -6.21
CA SER A 117 -13.16 -0.88 -5.69
C SER A 117 -14.51 -1.42 -5.20
N SER A 118 -14.81 -2.72 -5.29
CA SER A 118 -15.91 -3.34 -4.54
C SER A 118 -15.48 -3.97 -3.21
N CYS A 119 -14.19 -4.23 -2.99
CA CYS A 119 -13.68 -4.88 -1.80
C CYS A 119 -13.49 -3.90 -0.62
N PRO A 120 -14.13 -4.08 0.54
CA PRO A 120 -14.10 -3.13 1.66
C PRO A 120 -12.70 -2.69 2.09
N HIS A 121 -11.74 -3.60 2.11
CA HIS A 121 -10.35 -3.34 2.45
C HIS A 121 -9.50 -3.56 1.22
N ARG A 122 -9.02 -2.47 0.63
CA ARG A 122 -8.30 -2.47 -0.62
C ARG A 122 -7.07 -1.59 -0.50
N LEU A 123 -5.95 -2.04 -1.05
CA LEU A 123 -4.72 -1.24 -1.07
C LEU A 123 -3.92 -1.54 -2.34
N LEU A 124 -3.46 -0.49 -3.02
CA LEU A 124 -2.45 -0.59 -4.06
C LEU A 124 -1.09 -0.18 -3.46
N VAL A 125 -0.15 -1.10 -3.39
CA VAL A 125 1.21 -0.84 -2.90
C VAL A 125 2.15 -0.68 -4.08
N ILE A 126 2.87 0.43 -4.12
CA ILE A 126 3.84 0.72 -5.16
C ILE A 126 5.23 0.62 -4.55
N THR A 127 6.01 -0.40 -4.89
CA THR A 127 7.38 -0.55 -4.39
C THR A 127 8.36 0.31 -5.19
N ALA A 128 8.16 1.62 -5.09
CA ALA A 128 9.06 2.67 -5.55
C ALA A 128 8.74 3.98 -4.83
N ALA A 129 9.75 4.82 -4.60
CA ALA A 129 9.53 6.13 -4.01
C ALA A 129 8.64 7.01 -4.92
N LEU A 130 7.75 7.82 -4.33
CA LEU A 130 6.91 8.74 -5.11
C LEU A 130 7.73 9.71 -5.97
N SER A 131 8.92 10.11 -5.50
CA SER A 131 9.88 10.92 -6.25
C SER A 131 10.37 10.22 -7.52
N GLN A 132 10.57 8.90 -7.48
CA GLN A 132 10.93 8.09 -8.65
C GLN A 132 9.74 7.97 -9.61
N VAL A 133 8.53 7.74 -9.09
CA VAL A 133 7.29 7.74 -9.91
C VAL A 133 7.14 9.07 -10.66
N LYS A 134 7.59 10.18 -10.06
CA LYS A 134 7.52 11.54 -10.62
C LYS A 134 8.72 11.96 -11.48
N SER A 135 9.70 11.08 -11.67
CA SER A 135 10.93 11.34 -12.42
C SER A 135 10.92 10.67 -13.80
N PRO A 136 11.71 11.13 -14.78
CA PRO A 136 11.82 10.48 -16.09
C PRO A 136 12.23 9.00 -15.99
N TYR A 137 11.65 8.16 -16.84
CA TYR A 137 11.92 6.72 -16.86
C TYR A 137 13.02 6.41 -17.89
N PRO A 138 14.13 5.74 -17.52
CA PRO A 138 15.30 5.56 -18.39
C PRO A 138 15.01 4.91 -19.75
N HIS A 139 13.98 4.07 -19.84
CA HIS A 139 13.64 3.28 -21.03
C HIS A 139 12.21 3.52 -21.52
N SER A 140 11.58 4.64 -21.13
CA SER A 140 10.19 4.93 -21.51
C SER A 140 9.97 6.43 -21.73
N GLY A 141 9.35 6.77 -22.88
CA GLY A 141 8.94 8.15 -23.21
C GLY A 141 7.65 8.60 -22.50
N VAL A 142 7.14 7.80 -21.56
CA VAL A 142 5.91 8.10 -20.83
C VAL A 142 6.13 9.30 -19.91
N ASN A 143 5.18 10.23 -19.95
CA ASN A 143 5.23 11.41 -19.10
C ASN A 143 4.90 11.04 -17.63
N PRO A 144 5.83 11.22 -16.67
CA PRO A 144 5.61 10.88 -15.26
C PRO A 144 4.42 11.59 -14.62
N ASN A 145 4.07 12.79 -15.12
CA ASN A 145 2.88 13.51 -14.66
C ASN A 145 1.60 12.73 -14.95
N ARG A 146 1.52 12.01 -16.07
CA ARG A 146 0.33 11.21 -16.43
C ARG A 146 0.18 9.97 -15.53
N ILE A 147 1.29 9.37 -15.11
CA ILE A 147 1.28 8.25 -14.16
C ILE A 147 0.76 8.72 -12.80
N LEU A 148 1.34 9.81 -12.26
CA LEU A 148 0.86 10.36 -10.99
C LEU A 148 -0.61 10.80 -11.08
N GLN A 149 -1.02 11.48 -12.14
CA GLN A 149 -2.42 11.87 -12.34
C GLN A 149 -3.35 10.65 -12.39
N SER A 150 -2.92 9.54 -12.98
CA SER A 150 -3.70 8.30 -13.00
C SER A 150 -3.83 7.71 -11.59
N LEU A 151 -2.76 7.70 -10.78
CA LEU A 151 -2.83 7.28 -9.38
C LEU A 151 -3.81 8.13 -8.55
N ILE A 152 -3.72 9.45 -8.66
CA ILE A 152 -4.64 10.36 -7.96
C ILE A 152 -6.08 10.17 -8.44
N ALA A 153 -6.31 9.92 -9.73
CA ALA A 153 -7.64 9.63 -10.26
C ALA A 153 -8.19 8.29 -9.75
N VAL A 154 -7.33 7.28 -9.58
CA VAL A 154 -7.72 5.99 -8.98
C VAL A 154 -8.08 6.17 -7.50
N LEU A 155 -7.27 6.92 -6.74
CA LEU A 155 -7.57 7.26 -5.35
C LEU A 155 -8.91 8.00 -5.22
N ALA A 156 -9.08 9.12 -5.93
CA ALA A 156 -10.24 9.99 -5.77
C ALA A 156 -11.50 9.44 -6.46
N GLY A 157 -11.35 8.78 -7.61
CA GLY A 157 -12.47 8.35 -8.46
C GLY A 157 -12.94 6.93 -8.14
N LEU A 158 -12.02 6.00 -7.88
CA LEU A 158 -12.37 4.61 -7.54
C LEU A 158 -12.31 4.34 -6.03
N GLY A 159 -11.82 5.29 -5.22
CA GLY A 159 -11.66 5.08 -3.78
C GLY A 159 -10.64 3.99 -3.45
N VAL A 160 -9.69 3.69 -4.35
CA VAL A 160 -8.63 2.71 -4.12
C VAL A 160 -7.41 3.46 -3.60
N PRO A 161 -7.10 3.38 -2.29
CA PRO A 161 -5.93 4.03 -1.74
C PRO A 161 -4.67 3.37 -2.29
N PHE A 162 -3.62 4.18 -2.41
CA PHE A 162 -2.30 3.68 -2.73
C PHE A 162 -1.26 4.25 -1.77
N VAL A 163 -0.20 3.48 -1.57
CA VAL A 163 1.00 3.87 -0.83
C VAL A 163 2.21 3.60 -1.72
N THR A 164 3.22 4.44 -1.59
CA THR A 164 4.53 4.24 -2.21
C THR A 164 5.52 3.83 -1.14
N THR A 165 6.34 2.83 -1.40
CA THR A 165 7.41 2.40 -0.50
C THR A 165 8.74 2.53 -1.22
N GLU A 166 9.77 2.97 -0.51
CA GLU A 166 11.08 3.24 -1.07
C GLU A 166 11.83 1.96 -1.44
N THR A 167 11.55 0.87 -0.72
CA THR A 167 12.22 -0.42 -0.90
C THR A 167 11.23 -1.58 -0.88
N HIS A 168 11.74 -2.76 -1.23
CA HIS A 168 11.01 -4.03 -1.17
C HIS A 168 10.62 -4.36 0.28
N GLU A 169 11.56 -4.19 1.20
CA GLU A 169 11.42 -4.51 2.62
C GLU A 169 10.38 -3.60 3.31
N LEU A 170 10.39 -2.30 2.98
CA LEU A 170 9.34 -1.38 3.45
C LEU A 170 7.98 -1.70 2.83
N GLY A 171 7.97 -2.19 1.58
CA GLY A 171 6.76 -2.73 0.94
C GLY A 171 6.17 -3.89 1.75
N GLU A 172 7.02 -4.83 2.12
CA GLU A 172 6.65 -6.00 2.92
C GLU A 172 6.11 -5.59 4.29
N GLU A 173 6.79 -4.71 5.01
CA GLU A 173 6.35 -4.22 6.33
C GLU A 173 5.00 -3.50 6.26
N ILE A 174 4.78 -2.67 5.24
CA ILE A 174 3.52 -1.96 5.06
C ILE A 174 2.38 -2.94 4.74
N VAL A 175 2.61 -3.93 3.88
CA VAL A 175 1.60 -4.96 3.59
C VAL A 175 1.33 -5.83 4.81
N ALA A 176 2.37 -6.25 5.54
CA ALA A 176 2.23 -7.00 6.79
C ALA A 176 1.39 -6.21 7.81
N SER A 177 1.70 -4.94 8.00
CA SER A 177 0.98 -4.06 8.94
C SER A 177 -0.47 -3.89 8.54
N TYR A 178 -0.74 -3.65 7.26
CA TYR A 178 -2.09 -3.49 6.75
C TYR A 178 -2.92 -4.76 6.93
N LEU A 179 -2.42 -5.91 6.47
CA LEU A 179 -3.11 -7.19 6.57
C LEU A 179 -3.36 -7.59 8.03
N TYR A 180 -2.39 -7.37 8.91
CA TYR A 180 -2.53 -7.60 10.35
C TYR A 180 -3.66 -6.77 10.93
N GLN A 181 -3.68 -5.45 10.67
CA GLN A 181 -4.71 -4.55 11.20
C GLN A 181 -6.11 -4.91 10.68
N ILE A 182 -6.24 -5.27 9.40
CA ILE A 182 -7.52 -5.71 8.83
C ILE A 182 -8.02 -6.99 9.51
N HIS A 183 -7.15 -7.99 9.69
CA HIS A 183 -7.50 -9.22 10.39
C HIS A 183 -7.92 -8.95 11.84
N LEU A 184 -7.12 -8.16 12.56
CA LEU A 184 -7.37 -7.77 13.94
C LEU A 184 -8.73 -7.07 14.09
N TYR A 185 -8.99 -6.05 13.27
CA TYR A 185 -10.25 -5.31 13.35
C TYR A 185 -11.47 -6.16 12.99
N ASN A 186 -11.34 -7.05 12.01
CA ASN A 186 -12.39 -8.01 11.71
C ASN A 186 -12.65 -8.97 12.89
N TRP A 187 -11.61 -9.40 13.61
CA TRP A 187 -11.78 -10.19 14.82
C TRP A 187 -12.44 -9.39 15.95
N LEU A 188 -12.00 -8.16 16.21
CA LEU A 188 -12.59 -7.31 17.25
C LEU A 188 -14.08 -7.05 17.00
N ASP A 189 -14.45 -6.77 15.74
CA ASP A 189 -15.83 -6.52 15.34
C ASP A 189 -16.72 -7.76 15.56
N LYS A 190 -16.22 -8.96 15.20
CA LYS A 190 -16.92 -10.24 15.42
C LYS A 190 -17.07 -10.65 16.90
N ASN A 191 -16.31 -10.02 17.80
CA ASN A 191 -16.31 -10.32 19.24
C ASN A 191 -16.81 -9.14 20.07
N ASP A 192 -17.55 -8.20 19.46
CA ASP A 192 -18.19 -7.05 20.12
C ASP A 192 -17.21 -6.13 20.87
N HIS A 193 -15.94 -6.11 20.46
CA HIS A 193 -14.92 -5.21 21.03
C HIS A 193 -14.87 -3.84 20.36
N GLY A 194 -15.67 -3.64 19.30
CA GLY A 194 -15.79 -2.39 18.56
C GLY A 194 -14.61 -2.10 17.62
N ARG A 195 -14.92 -1.59 16.42
CA ARG A 195 -13.98 -1.24 15.36
C ARG A 195 -13.52 0.22 15.45
N PHE A 196 -12.91 0.61 16.57
CA PHE A 196 -12.31 1.93 16.71
C PHE A 196 -10.90 1.82 17.27
N LEU A 197 -10.05 2.73 16.80
CA LEU A 197 -8.82 3.09 17.49
C LEU A 197 -9.26 3.73 18.81
N ALA A 198 -9.07 3.06 19.94
CA ALA A 198 -9.11 3.75 21.21
C ALA A 198 -7.87 4.65 21.30
N ASP A 199 -7.93 5.75 22.06
CA ASP A 199 -6.77 6.65 22.22
C ASP A 199 -5.51 5.92 22.76
N ASN A 200 -5.69 4.77 23.41
CA ASN A 200 -4.62 3.89 23.91
C ASN A 200 -4.07 2.90 22.87
N ASP A 201 -4.68 2.77 21.68
CA ASP A 201 -4.27 1.84 20.61
C ASP A 201 -3.23 2.46 19.63
N LEU A 202 -2.81 3.72 19.84
CA LEU A 202 -1.86 4.47 18.98
C LEU A 202 -0.55 4.85 19.71
#